data_AF-A0A2R6CNW1-F1
#
_entry.id   AF-A0A2R6CNW1-F1
#
_cell.length_a   1.000
_cell.length_b   1.000
_cell.length_c   1.000
_cell.angle_alpha   90.00
_cell.angle_beta   90.00
_cell.angle_gamma   90.00
#
_symmetry.space_group_name_H-M   'P 1'
#
loop_
_entity.id
_entity.type
_entity.pdbx_description
1 polymer ?
#
loop_
_entity_poly.entity_id
_entity_poly.type
_entity_poly.pdbx_seq_one_letter_code
_entity_poly.pdbx_strand_id
1 'polypeptide(L)' 'MSGHAAAGLILLVFGVPLMLWPYELARIDEEWDALSLKRPWWEVEPADWKVDLTRYVGRVLTALGAVLLFFGVL' A
#
# COMPACT_ATOMS: atom_id res chain seq x y z
N MET A 1 5.72 3.49 24.55
CA MET A 1 4.69 2.98 23.62
C MET A 1 4.63 1.47 23.76
N SER A 2 3.44 0.89 23.88
CA SER A 2 3.27 -0.56 23.81
C SER A 2 3.68 -1.07 22.40
N GLY A 3 4.09 -2.33 22.29
CA GLY A 3 4.44 -2.91 20.98
C GLY A 3 3.30 -2.84 19.96
N HIS A 4 2.05 -2.93 20.43
CA HIS A 4 0.84 -2.82 19.61
C HIS A 4 0.67 -1.43 19.01
N ALA A 5 0.93 -0.36 19.77
CA ALA A 5 0.85 1.01 19.24
C ALA A 5 1.89 1.27 18.14
N ALA A 6 3.12 0.77 18.32
CA ALA A 6 4.16 0.87 17.30
C ALA A 6 3.79 0.10 16.03
N ALA A 7 3.30 -1.13 16.16
CA ALA A 7 2.82 -1.93 15.03
C ALA A 7 1.64 -1.24 14.31
N GLY A 8 0.71 -0.67 15.08
CA GLY A 8 -0.43 0.08 14.54
C GLY A 8 -0.01 1.27 13.68
N LEU A 9 0.95 2.07 14.16
CA LEU A 9 1.50 3.19 13.39
C LEU A 9 2.17 2.74 12.10
N ILE A 10 2.99 1.67 12.15
CA ILE A 10 3.65 1.14 10.96
C ILE A 10 2.61 0.74 9.90
N LEU A 11 1.58 -0.02 10.31
CA LEU A 11 0.52 -0.46 9.40
C LEU A 11 -0.26 0.72 8.81
N LEU A 12 -0.49 1.79 9.57
CA LEU A 12 -1.13 3.00 9.06
C LEU A 12 -0.24 3.74 8.05
N VAL A 13 1.06 3.85 8.32
CA VAL A 13 2.03 4.51 7.42
C VAL A 13 2.08 3.85 6.05
N PHE A 14 1.95 2.53 5.97
CA PHE A 14 1.93 1.81 4.69
C PHE A 14 0.52 1.63 4.12
N GLY A 15 -0.47 1.35 4.96
CA GLY A 15 -1.84 1.06 4.52
C GLY A 15 -2.55 2.27 3.93
N VAL A 16 -2.41 3.45 4.54
CA VAL A 16 -3.11 4.66 4.08
C VAL A 16 -2.68 5.04 2.66
N PRO A 17 -1.37 5.08 2.32
CA PRO A 17 -0.96 5.33 0.95
C PRO A 17 -1.47 4.30 -0.06
N LEU A 18 -1.38 3.00 0.26
CA LEU A 18 -1.89 1.92 -0.59
C LEU A 18 -3.40 2.04 -0.84
N MET A 19 -4.15 2.54 0.14
CA MET A 19 -5.59 2.74 0.04
C MET A 19 -5.97 3.96 -0.81
N LEU A 20 -5.23 5.07 -0.66
CA LEU A 20 -5.57 6.36 -1.27
C LEU A 20 -4.97 6.57 -2.66
N TRP A 21 -3.78 6.01 -2.92
CA TRP A 21 -3.06 6.12 -4.19
C TRP A 21 -2.75 4.73 -4.79
N PRO A 22 -3.78 3.87 -4.96
CA PRO A 22 -3.55 2.51 -5.43
C PRO A 22 -3.04 2.46 -6.88
N TYR A 23 -3.43 3.44 -7.71
CA TYR A 23 -3.02 3.49 -9.11
C TYR A 23 -1.53 3.82 -9.23
N GLU A 24 -1.08 4.87 -8.55
CA GLU A 24 0.30 5.34 -8.58
C GLU A 24 1.25 4.28 -8.03
N LEU A 25 0.86 3.60 -6.95
CA LEU A 25 1.68 2.55 -6.33
C LEU A 25 1.70 1.26 -7.16
N ALA A 26 0.57 0.87 -7.74
CA ALA A 26 0.54 -0.26 -8.69
C ALA A 26 1.36 0.05 -9.95
N ARG A 27 1.35 1.31 -10.42
CA ARG A 27 2.16 1.71 -11.57
C ARG A 27 3.65 1.64 -11.28
N ILE A 28 4.09 2.09 -10.11
CA ILE A 28 5.50 1.96 -9.71
C ILE A 28 5.94 0.50 -9.75
N ASP A 29 5.14 -0.42 -9.19
CA ASP A 29 5.42 -1.87 -9.23
C ASP A 29 5.59 -2.38 -10.67
N GLU A 30 4.69 -1.99 -11.57
CA GLU A 30 4.76 -2.37 -12.99
C GLU A 30 5.94 -1.71 -13.72
N GLU A 31 6.29 -0.47 -13.37
CA GLU A 31 7.49 0.20 -13.88
C GLU A 31 8.76 -0.56 -13.47
N TRP A 32 8.83 -1.07 -12.23
CA TRP A 32 9.95 -1.91 -11.77
C TRP A 32 10.02 -3.25 -12.53
N ASP A 33 8.88 -3.91 -12.75
CA ASP A 33 8.80 -5.14 -13.56
C ASP A 33 9.23 -4.88 -15.03
N ALA A 34 8.89 -3.71 -15.56
CA ALA A 34 9.19 -3.30 -16.92
C ALA A 34 10.63 -2.81 -17.13
N LEU A 35 11.44 -2.59 -16.08
CA LEU A 35 12.85 -2.16 -16.20
C LEU A 35 13.71 -3.09 -17.07
N SER A 36 13.30 -4.35 -17.21
CA SER A 36 14.00 -5.32 -18.07
C SER A 36 13.50 -5.33 -19.53
N LEU A 37 12.48 -4.54 -19.86
CA LEU A 37 11.88 -4.45 -21.19
C LEU A 37 12.37 -3.17 -21.91
N LYS A 38 12.52 -3.22 -23.24
CA LYS A 38 12.90 -2.04 -24.06
C LYS A 38 11.79 -0.98 -24.18
N ARG A 39 10.77 -1.03 -23.33
CA ARG A 39 9.63 -0.12 -23.36
C ARG A 39 9.93 1.13 -22.53
N PRO A 40 9.43 2.31 -22.91
CA PRO A 40 9.56 3.49 -22.07
C PRO A 40 8.78 3.31 -20.78
N TRP A 41 9.40 3.65 -19.63
CA TRP A 41 8.76 3.48 -18.31
C TRP A 41 7.43 4.22 -18.19
N TRP A 42 7.24 5.30 -18.97
CA TRP A 42 6.08 6.20 -18.84
C TRP A 42 4.84 5.71 -19.60
N GLU A 43 4.99 4.64 -20.38
CA GLU A 43 3.90 3.98 -21.12
C GLU A 43 3.37 2.75 -20.38
N VAL A 44 3.89 2.46 -19.19
CA VAL A 44 3.48 1.31 -18.39
C VAL A 44 2.24 1.70 -17.58
N GLU A 45 1.08 1.22 -18.00
CA GLU A 45 -0.16 1.31 -17.22
C GLU A 45 -0.32 0.04 -16.37
N PRO A 46 -0.72 0.17 -15.08
CA PRO A 46 -0.93 -0.98 -14.24
C PRO A 46 -2.18 -1.73 -14.65
N ALA A 47 -2.14 -3.06 -14.51
CA ALA A 47 -3.35 -3.85 -14.70
C ALA A 47 -4.40 -3.50 -13.64
N ASP A 48 -5.67 -3.41 -14.04
CA ASP A 48 -6.80 -3.06 -13.14
C ASP A 48 -6.82 -3.94 -11.87
N TRP A 49 -6.52 -5.23 -12.01
CA TRP A 49 -6.48 -6.16 -10.89
C TRP A 49 -5.35 -5.85 -9.89
N LYS A 50 -4.20 -5.32 -10.34
CA LYS A 50 -3.12 -4.86 -9.44
C LYS A 50 -3.56 -3.61 -8.68
N VAL A 51 -4.27 -2.70 -9.33
CA VAL A 51 -4.82 -1.49 -8.68
C VAL A 51 -5.83 -1.89 -7.59
N ASP A 52 -6.74 -2.81 -7.90
CA ASP A 52 -7.73 -3.29 -6.93
C ASP A 52 -7.10 -4.08 -5.77
N LEU A 53 -6.10 -4.92 -6.05
CA LEU A 53 -5.34 -5.61 -5.02
C LEU A 53 -4.62 -4.62 -4.09
N THR A 54 -3.93 -3.64 -4.67
CA THR A 54 -3.20 -2.59 -3.92
C THR A 54 -4.15 -1.82 -3.00
N ARG A 55 -5.32 -1.44 -3.52
CA ARG A 55 -6.37 -0.78 -2.75
C ARG A 55 -6.90 -1.65 -1.62
N TYR A 56 -7.15 -2.93 -1.90
CA TYR A 56 -7.67 -3.87 -0.90
C TYR A 56 -6.67 -4.11 0.23
N VAL A 57 -5.41 -4.37 -0.11
CA VAL A 57 -4.32 -4.49 0.87
C VAL A 57 -4.21 -3.22 1.71
N GLY A 58 -4.25 -2.04 1.09
CA GLY A 58 -4.26 -0.77 1.80
C GLY A 58 -5.38 -0.67 2.83
N ARG A 59 -6.63 -0.97 2.45
CA ARG A 59 -7.78 -0.96 3.37
C ARG A 59 -7.58 -1.90 4.56
N VAL A 60 -7.10 -3.12 4.31
CA VAL A 60 -6.86 -4.13 5.37
C VAL A 60 -5.77 -3.64 6.33
N LEU A 61 -4.64 -3.16 5.80
CA LEU A 61 -3.54 -2.65 6.62
C LEU A 61 -3.96 -1.42 7.43
N THR A 62 -4.69 -0.48 6.82
CA THR A 62 -5.22 0.69 7.53
C THR A 62 -6.18 0.29 8.66
N ALA A 63 -7.11 -0.63 8.39
CA ALA A 63 -8.07 -1.09 9.40
C ALA A 63 -7.35 -1.79 10.57
N LEU A 64 -6.43 -2.72 10.28
CA LEU A 64 -5.63 -3.40 11.30
C LEU A 64 -4.77 -2.42 12.10
N GLY A 65 -4.15 -1.45 11.41
CA GLY A 65 -3.33 -0.42 12.03
C GLY A 65 -4.13 0.45 13.00
N ALA A 66 -5.33 0.88 12.60
CA ALA A 66 -6.24 1.65 13.44
C ALA A 66 -6.68 0.86 14.69
N VAL A 67 -7.03 -0.42 14.52
CA VAL A 67 -7.40 -1.31 15.62
C VAL A 67 -6.25 -1.48 16.61
N LEU A 68 -5.05 -1.79 16.13
CA LEU A 68 -3.87 -1.99 16.97
C LEU A 68 -3.43 -0.71 17.68
N LEU A 69 -3.54 0.45 17.02
CA LEU A 69 -3.25 1.73 17.64
C LEU A 69 -4.25 2.05 18.75
N PHE A 70 -5.55 1.83 18.51
CA PHE A 70 -6.60 2.06 19.49
C PHE A 70 -6.38 1.22 20.76
N PHE A 71 -6.15 -0.08 20.63
CA PHE A 71 -5.89 -0.96 21.77
C PHE A 71 -4.49 -0.81 22.37
N GLY A 72 -3.52 -0.27 21.62
CA GLY A 72 -2.18 -0.03 22.11
C GLY A 72 -2.02 1.26 22.92
N VAL A 73 -3.00 2.16 22.81
CA VAL A 73 -3.03 3.47 23.48
C VAL A 73 -3.99 3.50 24.68
N LEU A 74 -5.04 2.67 24.67
CA LEU A 74 -5.93 2.43 25.80
C LEU A 74 -5.22 1.69 26.94
#